data_AF-U2C7Z3-F1
#
_entry.id   AF-U2C7Z3-F1
#
_cell.length_a   1.000
_cell.length_b   1.000
_cell.length_c   1.000
_cell.angle_alpha   90.00
_cell.angle_beta   90.00
_cell.angle_gamma   90.00
#
_symmetry.space_group_name_H-M   'P 1'
#
loop_
_entity.id
_entity.type
_entity.pdbx_description
1 polymer ?
#
loop_
_entity_poly.entity_id
_entity_poly.type
_entity_poly.pdbx_seq_one_letter_code
_entity_poly.pdbx_strand_id
1 'polypeptide(L)'
;MLKKAEFDRNIELYLKAHRFCISSGVLIYAGAIEGMRNLVYVEVNDHGKIQRGKQYYTNEEVYLKIYELALHIYQKMTNLHAQNNKTK
;
A
#
# COMPACT_ATOMS: atom_id res chain seq x y z
N MET A 1 -6.31 -9.53 5.66
CA MET A 1 -6.37 -9.03 4.29
C MET A 1 -7.67 -8.25 4.15
N LEU A 2 -7.58 -7.03 3.64
CA LEU A 2 -8.73 -6.16 3.35
C LEU A 2 -9.77 -6.90 2.51
N LYS A 3 -11.04 -6.84 2.92
CA LYS A 3 -12.15 -7.43 2.16
C LYS A 3 -12.68 -6.43 1.12
N LYS A 4 -13.09 -6.93 -0.05
CA LYS A 4 -13.65 -6.10 -1.12
C LYS A 4 -14.82 -5.23 -0.65
N ALA A 5 -15.78 -5.81 0.08
CA ALA A 5 -16.92 -5.06 0.61
C ALA A 5 -16.54 -3.93 1.59
N GLU A 6 -15.42 -4.06 2.31
CA GLU A 6 -14.92 -3.01 3.19
C GLU A 6 -14.21 -1.91 2.40
N PHE A 7 -13.42 -2.29 1.40
CA PHE A 7 -12.82 -1.37 0.44
C PHE A 7 -13.89 -0.53 -0.25
N ASP A 8 -14.92 -1.17 -0.80
CA ASP A 8 -15.99 -0.49 -1.55
C ASP A 8 -16.74 0.52 -0.67
N ARG A 9 -17.03 0.17 0.60
CA ARG A 9 -17.67 1.09 1.56
C ARG A 9 -16.81 2.31 1.90
N ASN A 10 -15.49 2.22 1.78
CA ASN A 10 -14.56 3.26 2.22
C ASN A 10 -13.59 3.68 1.09
N ILE A 11 -14.02 3.56 -0.17
CA ILE A 11 -13.12 3.67 -1.32
C ILE A 11 -12.35 5.00 -1.34
N GLU A 12 -13.00 6.10 -0.97
CA GLU A 12 -12.38 7.44 -0.91
C GLU A 12 -11.21 7.50 0.08
N LEU A 13 -11.30 6.82 1.23
CA LEU A 13 -10.21 6.76 2.21
C LEU A 13 -8.99 6.04 1.62
N TYR A 14 -9.22 4.89 0.98
CA TYR A 14 -8.16 4.10 0.37
C TYR A 14 -7.51 4.83 -0.81
N LEU A 15 -8.31 5.47 -1.68
CA LEU A 15 -7.81 6.28 -2.77
C LEU A 15 -7.01 7.49 -2.27
N LYS A 16 -7.47 8.16 -1.21
CA LYS A 16 -6.74 9.27 -0.58
C LYS A 16 -5.38 8.81 -0.04
N ALA A 17 -5.35 7.69 0.68
CA ALA A 17 -4.10 7.13 1.22
C ALA A 17 -3.13 6.73 0.10
N HIS A 18 -3.64 6.10 -0.97
CA HIS A 18 -2.85 5.73 -2.13
C HIS A 18 -2.25 6.96 -2.84
N ARG A 19 -3.06 8.00 -3.08
CA ARG A 19 -2.57 9.27 -3.64
C ARG A 19 -1.51 9.93 -2.77
N PHE A 20 -1.72 9.93 -1.45
CA PHE A 20 -0.73 10.45 -0.51
C PHE A 20 0.61 9.72 -0.64
N CYS A 21 0.61 8.39 -0.71
CA CYS A 21 1.84 7.61 -0.85
C CYS A 21 2.60 8.01 -2.13
N ILE A 22 1.91 8.08 -3.28
CA ILE A 22 2.51 8.49 -4.56
C ILE A 22 3.12 9.89 -4.45
N SER A 23 2.35 10.87 -3.96
CA SER A 23 2.82 12.25 -3.80
C SER A 23 3.99 12.36 -2.82
N SER A 24 4.13 11.41 -1.91
CA SER A 24 5.22 11.33 -0.93
C SER A 24 6.38 10.46 -1.39
N GLY A 25 6.44 10.06 -2.67
CA GLY A 25 7.55 9.27 -3.21
C GLY A 25 7.54 7.79 -2.83
N VAL A 26 6.44 7.29 -2.25
CA VAL A 26 6.27 5.88 -1.87
C VAL A 26 5.37 5.17 -2.88
N LEU A 27 5.95 4.20 -3.59
CA LEU A 27 5.24 3.41 -4.60
C LEU A 27 4.96 2.00 -4.08
N ILE A 28 3.75 1.50 -4.33
CA ILE A 28 3.32 0.17 -3.91
C ILE A 28 2.73 -0.51 -5.15
N TYR A 29 3.30 -1.63 -5.58
CA TYR A 29 2.90 -2.29 -6.82
C TYR A 29 3.00 -3.81 -6.75
N ALA A 30 2.31 -4.47 -7.67
CA ALA A 30 2.39 -5.91 -7.88
C ALA A 30 3.58 -6.23 -8.79
N GLY A 31 4.39 -7.21 -8.41
CA GLY A 31 5.48 -7.75 -9.22
C GLY A 31 5.17 -9.17 -9.69
N ALA A 32 5.48 -9.45 -10.96
CA ALA A 32 5.33 -10.77 -11.54
C ALA A 32 6.38 -11.74 -10.99
N ILE A 33 6.01 -13.01 -10.86
CA ILE A 33 6.92 -14.08 -10.46
C ILE A 33 7.27 -14.90 -11.70
N GLU A 34 8.57 -15.03 -11.98
CA GLU A 34 9.03 -15.84 -13.11
C GLU A 34 8.54 -17.29 -12.97
N GLY A 35 7.97 -17.84 -14.04
CA GLY A 35 7.45 -19.21 -14.08
C GLY A 35 6.09 -19.42 -13.40
N MET A 36 5.50 -18.43 -12.72
CA MET A 36 4.16 -18.53 -12.15
C MET A 36 3.14 -17.68 -12.90
N ARG A 37 2.13 -18.33 -13.48
CA ARG A 37 0.97 -17.62 -14.05
C ARG A 37 -0.02 -17.29 -12.93
N ASN A 38 -0.51 -16.05 -12.91
CA ASN A 38 -1.57 -15.55 -12.03
C ASN A 38 -1.21 -15.34 -10.55
N LEU A 39 0.05 -15.53 -10.17
CA LEU A 39 0.54 -15.16 -8.84
C LEU A 39 1.53 -14.01 -8.93
N VAL A 40 1.39 -13.08 -7.99
CA VAL A 40 2.20 -11.88 -7.88
C VAL A 40 2.62 -11.66 -6.44
N TYR A 41 3.73 -10.96 -6.24
CA TYR A 41 4.10 -10.42 -4.93
C TYR A 41 3.76 -8.94 -4.86
N VAL A 42 3.74 -8.38 -3.65
CA VAL A 42 3.69 -6.93 -3.46
C VAL A 42 5.09 -6.39 -3.17
N GLU A 43 5.42 -5.27 -3.77
CA GLU A 43 6.66 -4.53 -3.54
C GLU A 43 6.33 -3.11 -3.09
N VAL A 44 7.08 -2.64 -2.10
CA VAL A 44 7.03 -1.25 -1.62
C VAL A 44 8.38 -0.63 -1.95
N ASN A 45 8.37 0.43 -2.76
CA ASN A 45 9.52 1.26 -3.05
C ASN A 45 9.37 2.57 -2.27
N ASP A 46 10.18 2.72 -1.22
CA ASP A 46 10.27 3.92 -0.41
C ASP A 46 11.55 4.68 -0.82
N HIS A 47 11.44 5.62 -1.75
CA HIS A 47 12.56 6.45 -2.21
C HIS A 47 13.80 5.65 -2.66
N GLY A 48 13.58 4.59 -3.44
CA GLY A 48 14.63 3.69 -3.94
C GLY A 48 14.97 2.54 -2.98
N LYS A 49 14.44 2.55 -1.75
CA LYS A 49 14.53 1.41 -0.83
C LYS A 49 13.39 0.44 -1.08
N ILE A 50 13.70 -0.63 -1.79
CA ILE A 50 12.73 -1.63 -2.22
C ILE A 50 12.60 -2.73 -1.16
N GLN A 51 11.35 -3.03 -0.78
CA GLN A 51 11.00 -4.15 0.08
C GLN A 51 9.96 -5.03 -0.59
N ARG A 52 10.27 -6.32 -0.73
CA ARG A 52 9.37 -7.32 -1.30
C ARG A 52 8.64 -8.09 -0.21
N GLY A 53 7.32 -8.21 -0.34
CA GLY A 53 6.51 -9.06 0.51
C GLY A 53 6.84 -10.56 0.32
N LYS A 54 6.78 -11.32 1.42
CA LYS A 54 7.04 -12.77 1.41
C LYS A 54 5.84 -13.61 0.94
N GLN A 55 4.64 -13.02 0.92
CA GLN A 55 3.41 -13.68 0.53
C GLN A 55 3.10 -13.41 -0.94
N TYR A 56 2.52 -14.42 -1.61
CA TYR A 56 2.00 -14.32 -2.96
C TYR A 56 0.48 -14.20 -2.95
N TYR A 57 -0.03 -13.51 -3.96
CA TYR A 57 -1.44 -13.16 -4.11
C TYR A 57 -1.88 -13.47 -5.53
N THR A 58 -3.15 -13.77 -5.71
CA THR A 58 -3.79 -13.63 -7.03
C THR A 58 -3.83 -12.14 -7.43
N ASN A 59 -4.06 -11.87 -8.71
CA ASN A 59 -4.23 -10.50 -9.18
C ASN A 59 -5.37 -9.76 -8.44
N GLU A 60 -6.48 -10.42 -8.11
CA GLU A 60 -7.57 -9.73 -7.39
C GLU A 60 -7.17 -9.37 -5.95
N GLU A 61 -6.53 -10.30 -5.25
CA GLU A 61 -6.09 -10.10 -3.86
C GLU A 61 -4.99 -9.03 -3.75
N VAL A 62 -4.09 -8.96 -4.74
CA VAL A 62 -2.98 -7.99 -4.71
C VAL A 62 -3.49 -6.56 -4.74
N TYR A 63 -4.57 -6.27 -5.47
CA TYR A 63 -5.15 -4.93 -5.53
C TYR A 63 -5.61 -4.47 -4.15
N LEU A 64 -6.34 -5.33 -3.43
CA LEU A 64 -6.79 -5.03 -2.07
C LEU A 64 -5.60 -4.88 -1.12
N LYS A 65 -4.56 -5.71 -1.30
CA LYS A 65 -3.35 -5.62 -0.46
C LYS A 65 -2.58 -4.33 -0.66
N ILE A 66 -2.49 -3.82 -1.90
CA ILE A 66 -1.85 -2.53 -2.20
C ILE A 66 -2.55 -1.40 -1.45
N TYR A 67 -3.89 -1.34 -1.48
CA TYR A 67 -4.66 -0.32 -0.75
C TYR A 67 -4.55 -0.45 0.77
N GLU A 68 -4.54 -1.69 1.29
CA GLU A 68 -4.30 -1.96 2.72
C GLU A 68 -2.95 -1.38 3.18
N LEU A 69 -1.88 -1.61 2.40
CA LEU A 69 -0.55 -1.10 2.70
C LEU A 69 -0.48 0.42 2.58
N ALA A 70 -1.10 1.00 1.54
CA ALA A 70 -1.15 2.45 1.37
C ALA A 70 -1.81 3.13 2.57
N LEU A 71 -2.93 2.59 3.07
CA LEU A 71 -3.61 3.11 4.25
C LEU A 71 -2.73 3.03 5.50
N HIS A 72 -2.04 1.90 5.71
CA HIS A 72 -1.14 1.73 6.84
C HIS A 72 0.00 2.77 6.83
N ILE A 73 0.62 2.98 5.67
CA ILE A 73 1.71 3.95 5.49
C ILE A 73 1.20 5.38 5.72
N TYR A 74 0.06 5.73 5.09
CA TYR A 74 -0.59 7.03 5.26
C TYR A 74 -0.83 7.33 6.75
N GLN A 75 -1.47 6.42 7.48
CA GLN A 75 -1.75 6.60 8.91
C GLN A 75 -0.48 6.79 9.74
N LYS A 76 0.57 5.99 9.46
CA LYS A 76 1.85 6.10 10.16
C LYS A 76 2.51 7.46 9.91
N MET A 77 2.54 7.92 8.66
CA MET A 77 3.16 9.20 8.31
C MET A 77 2.36 10.39 8.85
N THR A 78 1.03 10.40 8.74
CA THR A 78 0.21 11.50 9.28
C THR A 78 0.28 11.58 10.79
N ASN A 79 0.34 10.44 11.49
CA ASN A 79 0.50 10.44 12.95
C ASN A 79 1.87 10.99 13.37
N LEU A 80 2.94 10.65 12.65
CA LEU A 80 4.28 11.22 12.87
C LEU A 80 4.32 12.73 12.60
N HIS A 81 3.67 13.19 11.52
CA HIS A 81 3.54 14.63 11.25
C HIS A 81 2.78 15.36 12.37
N ALA A 82 1.71 14.77 12.90
CA ALA A 82 0.94 15.33 14.00
C ALA A 82 1.75 15.40 15.31
N GLN A 83 2.66 14.45 15.55
CA GLN A 83 3.56 14.45 16.72
C GLN A 83 4.67 15.51 16.60
N ASN A 84 5.27 15.63 15.41
CA ASN A 84 6.35 16.60 15.14
C ASN A 84 5.87 18.06 15.16
N ASN A 85 4.58 18.32 14.91
CA ASN A 85 4.00 19.66 14.99
C ASN A 85 3.56 20.07 16.42
N LYS A 86 3.52 19.14 17.38
CA LYS A 86 3.20 19.43 18.80
C LYS A 86 4.42 19.75 19.66
N THR A 87 5.61 19.59 19.12
CA THR A 87 6.91 19.74 19.81
C THR A 87 7.70 20.95 19.34
N LYS A 88 7.10 21.81 18.51
CA LYS A 88 7.60 23.14 18.15
C LYS A 88 6.73 24.21 18.80
#